data_AF-A0A2K6MRU8-F1
#
_entry.id   AF-A0A2K6MRU8-F1
#
_cell.length_a   1.000
_cell.length_b   1.000
_cell.length_c   1.000
_cell.angle_alpha   90.00
_cell.angle_beta   90.00
_cell.angle_gamma   90.00
#
_symmetry.space_group_name_H-M   'P 1'
#
loop_
_entity.id
_entity.type
_entity.pdbx_description
1 polymer ?
#
loop_
_entity_poly.entity_id
_entity_poly.type
_entity_poly.pdbx_seq_one_letter_code
_entity_poly.pdbx_strand_id
1 'polypeptide(L)'
;LSELFPLIFPAEPAQASGPYVEIIEQPKQRGMRFRYKCEGRSAGSIPGERSTDTTKTHPTIKINGYTGPGTVRISLVTKDPPHRPHPHELVGKDCRDGFYEAELCPDRCIHR
;
A
#
# COMPACT_ATOMS: atom_id res chain seq x y z
N LEU A 1 -33.42 38.57 -0.85
CA LEU A 1 -33.25 37.47 -1.82
C LEU A 1 -31.75 37.15 -2.04
N SER A 2 -30.96 36.95 -0.97
CA SER A 2 -29.53 36.58 -1.08
C SER A 2 -29.05 35.48 -0.14
N GLU A 3 -29.87 34.98 0.80
CA GLU A 3 -29.38 34.15 1.91
C GLU A 3 -29.92 32.70 1.89
N LEU A 4 -29.94 32.02 0.74
CA LEU A 4 -30.53 30.65 0.65
C LEU A 4 -29.71 29.61 -0.13
N PHE A 5 -28.44 29.86 -0.44
CA PHE A 5 -27.56 28.87 -1.07
C PHE A 5 -26.25 28.69 -0.29
N PRO A 6 -26.20 27.77 0.68
CA PRO A 6 -25.05 26.86 0.72
C PRO A 6 -25.35 25.42 1.18
N LEU A 7 -26.56 24.86 1.00
CA LEU A 7 -26.89 23.50 1.49
C LEU A 7 -26.83 22.36 0.44
N ILE A 8 -26.26 22.56 -0.74
CA ILE A 8 -26.34 21.55 -1.83
C ILE A 8 -25.01 20.84 -2.13
N PHE A 9 -23.87 21.38 -1.71
CA PHE A 9 -22.60 20.66 -1.87
C PHE A 9 -22.28 19.90 -0.58
N PRO A 10 -22.10 18.56 -0.62
CA PRO A 10 -21.47 17.88 0.50
C PRO A 10 -20.13 18.57 0.72
N ALA A 11 -19.86 19.00 1.95
CA ALA A 11 -18.56 19.53 2.32
C ALA A 11 -17.51 18.54 1.81
N GLU A 12 -16.63 19.01 0.92
CA GLU A 12 -15.42 18.28 0.55
C GLU A 12 -14.81 17.75 1.84
N PRO A 13 -14.50 16.44 1.95
CA PRO A 13 -14.01 15.87 3.20
C PRO A 13 -12.83 16.75 3.62
N ALA A 14 -12.99 17.47 4.73
CA ALA A 14 -12.00 18.41 5.22
C ALA A 14 -10.66 17.68 5.15
N GLN A 15 -9.75 18.18 4.30
CA GLN A 15 -8.46 17.53 4.06
C GLN A 15 -7.91 17.17 5.43
N ALA A 16 -7.74 15.86 5.68
CA ALA A 16 -7.29 15.37 6.96
C ALA A 16 -6.06 16.20 7.34
N SER A 17 -6.15 16.93 8.45
CA SER A 17 -5.16 17.96 8.80
C SER A 17 -3.83 17.35 9.30
N GLY A 18 -3.52 16.12 8.90
CA GLY A 18 -2.41 15.31 9.35
C GLY A 18 -1.91 14.37 8.25
N PRO A 19 -0.75 13.74 8.49
CA PRO A 19 -0.10 12.92 7.49
C PRO A 19 -0.92 11.66 7.17
N TYR A 20 -0.99 11.29 5.89
CA TYR A 20 -1.72 10.10 5.46
C TYR A 20 -0.99 9.36 4.34
N VAL A 21 -1.32 8.08 4.19
CA VAL A 21 -0.77 7.22 3.14
C VAL A 21 -1.79 7.06 2.02
N GLU A 22 -1.34 7.24 0.80
CA GLU A 22 -2.10 7.03 -0.44
C GLU A 22 -1.46 5.91 -1.25
N ILE A 23 -2.25 4.95 -1.73
CA ILE A 23 -1.74 3.94 -2.65
C ILE A 23 -1.86 4.48 -4.08
N ILE A 24 -0.73 4.81 -4.70
CA ILE A 24 -0.67 5.37 -6.07
C ILE A 24 -0.50 4.28 -7.14
N GLU A 25 -0.14 3.07 -6.73
CA GLU A 25 -0.21 1.86 -7.55
C GLU A 25 -0.66 0.68 -6.70
N GLN A 26 -1.80 0.10 -7.04
CA GLN A 26 -2.32 -1.09 -6.38
C GLN A 26 -1.50 -2.34 -6.75
N PRO A 27 -1.45 -3.37 -5.89
CA PRO A 27 -0.97 -4.68 -6.31
C PRO A 27 -1.89 -5.28 -7.37
N LYS A 28 -1.31 -6.04 -8.30
CA LYS A 28 -2.08 -6.72 -9.34
C LYS A 28 -3.03 -7.74 -8.70
N GLN A 29 -4.32 -7.65 -9.02
CA GLN A 29 -5.36 -8.48 -8.40
C GLN A 29 -5.23 -9.98 -8.75
N ARG A 30 -4.66 -10.30 -9.91
CA ARG A 30 -4.57 -11.67 -10.46
C ARG A 30 -3.21 -11.92 -11.10
N GLY A 31 -2.90 -13.19 -11.31
CA GLY A 31 -1.65 -13.62 -11.95
C GLY A 31 -0.50 -13.84 -10.97
N MET A 32 -0.68 -13.53 -9.68
CA MET A 32 0.22 -13.97 -8.63
C MET A 32 -0.14 -15.36 -8.14
N ARG A 33 0.89 -16.17 -7.88
CA ARG A 33 0.75 -17.49 -7.24
C ARG A 33 1.42 -17.47 -5.87
N PHE A 34 0.68 -17.80 -4.82
CA PHE A 34 1.27 -18.09 -3.51
C PHE A 34 2.13 -19.34 -3.55
N ARG A 35 3.12 -19.39 -2.66
CA ARG A 35 4.17 -20.41 -2.68
C ARG A 35 4.21 -21.12 -1.34
N TYR A 36 4.33 -22.44 -1.35
CA TYR A 36 4.55 -23.21 -0.13
C TYR A 36 6.01 -23.17 0.28
N LYS A 37 6.26 -23.21 1.60
CA LYS A 37 7.62 -23.25 2.17
C LYS A 37 8.44 -24.44 1.63
N CYS A 38 7.78 -25.56 1.28
CA CYS A 38 8.44 -26.76 0.74
C CYS A 38 8.84 -26.68 -0.74
N GLU A 39 8.43 -25.64 -1.50
CA GLU A 39 8.77 -25.54 -2.94
C GLU A 39 10.26 -25.18 -3.18
N GLY A 40 10.98 -24.68 -2.17
CA GLY A 40 12.42 -24.39 -2.26
C GLY A 40 12.81 -23.28 -3.26
N ARG A 41 11.85 -22.49 -3.75
CA ARG A 41 12.05 -21.38 -4.68
C ARG A 41 11.71 -20.04 -4.03
N SER A 42 12.33 -18.96 -4.50
CA SER A 42 11.95 -17.60 -4.10
C SER A 42 10.49 -17.31 -4.51
N ALA A 43 9.81 -16.47 -3.73
CA ALA A 43 8.39 -16.17 -3.97
C ALA A 43 8.14 -15.31 -5.23
N GLY A 44 9.18 -14.61 -5.71
CA GLY A 44 9.02 -13.56 -6.72
C GLY A 44 8.54 -12.25 -6.12
N SER A 45 8.47 -11.20 -6.94
CA SER A 45 7.95 -9.89 -6.54
C SER A 45 6.44 -9.77 -6.75
N ILE A 46 5.80 -8.91 -5.95
CA ILE A 46 4.41 -8.52 -6.18
C ILE A 46 4.38 -7.51 -7.33
N PRO A 47 3.72 -7.81 -8.47
CA PRO A 47 3.59 -6.86 -9.54
C PRO A 47 2.53 -5.81 -9.18
N GLY A 48 2.77 -4.58 -9.64
CA GLY A 48 1.77 -3.53 -9.62
C GLY A 48 0.67 -3.78 -10.65
N GLU A 49 -0.47 -3.15 -10.46
CA GLU A 49 -1.65 -3.27 -11.33
C GLU A 49 -1.33 -2.91 -12.78
N ARG A 50 -0.47 -1.91 -12.99
CA ARG A 50 -0.05 -1.45 -14.32
C ARG A 50 1.08 -2.26 -14.94
N SER A 51 1.58 -3.30 -14.25
CA SER A 51 2.70 -4.09 -14.74
C SER A 51 2.28 -4.91 -15.95
N THR A 52 3.07 -4.83 -17.02
CA THR A 52 2.93 -5.61 -18.25
C THR A 52 4.04 -6.66 -18.37
N ASP A 53 4.05 -7.44 -19.45
CA ASP A 53 5.11 -8.41 -19.71
C ASP A 53 6.46 -7.74 -19.97
N THR A 54 6.44 -6.59 -20.66
CA THR A 54 7.61 -5.80 -21.03
C THR A 54 8.01 -4.76 -19.98
N THR A 55 7.04 -4.24 -19.21
CA THR A 55 7.26 -3.17 -18.22
C THR A 55 6.82 -3.63 -16.84
N LYS A 56 7.80 -3.91 -15.99
CA LYS A 56 7.55 -4.31 -14.60
C LYS A 56 7.36 -3.07 -13.72
N THR A 57 6.24 -3.04 -13.02
CA THR A 57 5.90 -2.03 -12.01
C THR A 57 5.53 -2.74 -10.71
N HIS A 58 5.47 -1.99 -9.61
CA HIS A 58 5.29 -2.54 -8.27
C HIS A 58 4.23 -1.75 -7.49
N PRO A 59 3.58 -2.36 -6.49
CA PRO A 59 2.74 -1.64 -5.55
C PRO A 59 3.49 -0.43 -5.01
N THR A 60 2.87 0.74 -5.01
CA THR A 60 3.55 1.98 -4.65
C THR A 60 2.66 2.82 -3.76
N ILE A 61 3.22 3.31 -2.65
CA ILE A 61 2.56 4.25 -1.76
C ILE A 61 3.23 5.63 -1.82
N LYS A 62 2.43 6.65 -1.53
CA LYS A 62 2.85 8.02 -1.31
C LYS A 62 2.43 8.46 0.10
N ILE A 63 3.34 9.11 0.81
CA ILE A 63 3.09 9.73 2.10
C ILE A 63 2.79 11.20 1.83
N ASN A 64 1.58 11.64 2.18
CA ASN A 64 1.15 13.02 1.98
C ASN A 64 1.16 13.77 3.33
N GLY A 65 1.48 15.07 3.30
CA GLY A 65 1.48 15.90 4.51
C GLY A 65 2.62 15.61 5.49
N TYR A 66 3.68 14.92 5.06
CA TYR A 66 4.85 14.59 5.88
C TYR A 66 6.15 14.56 5.06
N THR A 67 7.20 15.15 5.62
CA THR A 67 8.59 15.03 5.14
C THR A 67 9.49 14.83 6.34
N GLY A 68 10.25 13.74 6.36
CA GLY A 68 11.05 13.36 7.52
C GLY A 68 11.28 11.85 7.60
N PRO A 69 12.08 11.40 8.57
CA PRO A 69 12.34 9.98 8.78
C PRO A 69 11.08 9.24 9.25
N GLY A 70 10.90 8.01 8.80
CA GLY A 70 9.79 7.17 9.25
C GLY A 70 10.00 5.72 8.86
N THR A 71 8.99 4.87 9.10
CA THR A 71 9.05 3.45 8.77
C THR A 71 7.75 3.03 8.09
N VAL A 72 7.87 2.32 6.98
CA VAL A 72 6.75 1.66 6.30
C VAL A 72 6.69 0.22 6.75
N ARG A 73 5.50 -0.22 7.16
CA ARG A 73 5.22 -1.62 7.45
C ARG A 73 4.05 -2.11 6.59
N ILE A 74 4.24 -3.26 5.93
CA ILE A 74 3.23 -3.88 5.06
C ILE A 74 2.98 -5.29 5.57
N SER A 75 1.71 -5.65 5.74
CA SER A 75 1.27 -6.97 6.23
C SER A 75 0.10 -7.50 5.41
N LEU A 76 -0.02 -8.82 5.30
CA LEU A 76 -1.20 -9.45 4.70
C LEU A 76 -2.35 -9.50 5.71
N VAL A 77 -3.56 -9.17 5.25
CA VAL A 77 -4.78 -9.22 6.05
C VAL A 77 -5.90 -9.95 5.31
N THR A 78 -6.92 -10.39 6.05
CA THR A 78 -8.15 -10.94 5.48
C THR A 78 -8.96 -9.87 4.75
N LYS A 79 -9.61 -10.26 3.65
CA LYS A 79 -10.41 -9.38 2.81
C LYS A 79 -11.60 -8.77 3.56
N ASP A 80 -12.34 -9.60 4.29
CA ASP A 80 -13.63 -9.19 4.87
C ASP A 80 -13.45 -8.60 6.28
N PRO A 81 -14.22 -7.56 6.65
CA PRO A 81 -14.21 -7.01 8.01
C PRO A 81 -14.77 -8.00 9.06
N PRO A 82 -14.26 -7.99 10.30
CA PRO A 82 -13.08 -7.26 10.75
C PRO A 82 -11.80 -7.85 10.14
N HIS A 83 -10.94 -6.99 9.58
CA HIS A 83 -9.68 -7.42 9.00
C HIS A 83 -8.78 -8.04 10.08
N ARG A 84 -8.23 -9.22 9.80
CA ARG A 84 -7.34 -9.98 10.69
C ARG A 84 -6.04 -10.30 9.96
N PRO A 85 -4.93 -10.59 10.67
CA PRO A 85 -3.72 -11.11 10.04
C PRO A 85 -4.03 -12.32 9.15
N HIS A 86 -3.53 -12.31 7.91
CA HIS A 86 -3.70 -13.45 7.01
C HIS A 86 -2.79 -14.60 7.46
N PRO A 87 -3.19 -15.88 7.32
CA PRO A 87 -2.32 -17.03 7.62
C PRO A 87 -1.12 -17.18 6.68
N HIS A 88 -1.00 -16.34 5.66
CA HIS A 88 0.15 -16.33 4.76
C HIS A 88 1.09 -15.21 5.18
N GLU A 89 2.38 -15.44 4.99
CA GLU A 89 3.45 -14.52 5.35
C GLU A 89 3.94 -13.79 4.09
N LEU A 90 4.22 -12.49 4.20
CA LEU A 90 5.11 -11.83 3.22
C LEU A 90 6.52 -12.39 3.41
N VAL A 91 7.17 -12.70 2.30
CA VAL A 91 8.54 -13.19 2.26
C VAL A 91 9.33 -12.42 1.21
N GLY A 92 10.61 -12.18 1.47
CA GLY A 92 11.44 -11.33 0.64
C GLY A 92 12.66 -10.85 1.43
N LYS A 93 13.50 -10.04 0.77
CA LYS A 93 14.75 -9.53 1.34
C LYS A 93 14.54 -8.74 2.64
N ASP A 94 13.53 -7.87 2.65
CA ASP A 94 13.24 -6.95 3.77
C ASP A 94 11.96 -7.38 4.53
N CYS A 95 11.64 -8.69 4.48
CA CYS A 95 10.52 -9.26 5.23
C CYS A 95 11.01 -10.00 6.47
N ARG A 96 10.31 -9.81 7.59
CA ARG A 96 10.52 -10.54 8.85
C ARG A 96 9.17 -10.84 9.48
N ASP A 97 9.04 -12.01 10.12
CA ASP A 97 7.82 -12.43 10.82
C ASP A 97 6.51 -12.22 10.02
N GLY A 98 6.59 -12.44 8.70
CA GLY A 98 5.45 -12.32 7.78
C GLY A 98 5.05 -10.90 7.35
N PHE A 99 5.80 -9.87 7.71
CA PHE A 99 5.59 -8.49 7.25
C PHE A 99 6.85 -7.91 6.61
N TYR A 100 6.66 -6.95 5.70
CA TYR A 100 7.73 -6.13 5.13
C TYR A 100 7.92 -4.88 5.99
N GLU A 101 9.17 -4.48 6.21
CA GLU A 101 9.48 -3.23 6.90
C GLU A 101 10.70 -2.53 6.31
N ALA A 102 10.59 -1.22 6.09
CA ALA A 102 11.69 -0.40 5.59
C ALA A 102 11.61 1.03 6.10
N GLU A 103 12.77 1.68 6.19
CA GLU A 103 12.86 3.09 6.51
C GLU A 103 12.39 3.96 5.33
N LEU A 104 11.64 5.00 5.65
CA LEU A 104 11.32 6.09 4.74
C LEU A 104 12.55 6.97 4.59
N CYS A 105 13.00 7.12 3.35
CA CYS A 105 14.03 8.09 3.02
C CYS A 105 13.49 9.51 3.32
N PRO A 106 14.16 10.33 4.15
CA PRO A 106 13.62 11.61 4.62
C PRO A 106 13.21 12.58 3.52
N ASP A 107 13.90 12.52 2.38
CA ASP A 107 13.68 13.39 1.23
C ASP A 107 12.68 12.81 0.21
N ARG A 108 12.14 11.60 0.45
CA ARG A 108 11.23 10.92 -0.48
C ARG A 108 9.93 10.54 0.19
N CYS A 109 8.85 11.08 -0.37
CA CYS A 109 7.49 10.71 0.02
C CYS A 109 6.93 9.49 -0.73
N ILE A 110 7.73 8.80 -1.58
CA ILE A 110 7.29 7.65 -2.39
C ILE A 110 8.10 6.40 -2.04
N HIS A 111 7.39 5.33 -1.71
CA HIS A 111 7.94 4.00 -1.41
C HIS A 111 7.33 2.93 -2.33
N ARG A 112 8.17 2.02 -2.84
CA ARG A 112 7.85 0.99 -3.84
C ARG A 112 8.34 -0.37 -3.38
#